data_AF-A0A272ETY2-F1
#
_entry.id   AF-A0A272ETY2-F1
#
_cell.length_a   1.000
_cell.length_b   1.000
_cell.length_c   1.000
_cell.angle_alpha   90.00
_cell.angle_beta   90.00
_cell.angle_gamma   90.00
#
_symmetry.space_group_name_H-M   'P 1'
#
loop_
_entity.id
_entity.type
_entity.pdbx_description
1 polymer ?
#
loop_
_entity_poly.entity_id
_entity_poly.type
_entity_poly.pdbx_seq_one_letter_code
_entity_poly.pdbx_strand_id
1 'polypeptide(L)'
;MIAAENTAWLAKLRYRLEDFRATAVFGKGQPCSLKIRPQTGWFSRANTPHTQAGIDAGSRGLLSSTVWLGDHDTGPEILCCLDDGPDQCTLRTQVMTLLLLIFDAARTGRSQGDPLDARLDLLLRGFDTHGNYFEQTVLTAEAGAPAIDPDRLLTAFAALGIGLKQPGRATALHG
;
A
#
# COMPACT_ATOMS: atom_id res chain seq x y z
N MET A 1 -0.12 11.15 -23.33
CA MET A 1 -1.16 10.25 -23.85
C MET A 1 -0.89 8.87 -23.29
N ILE A 2 -1.65 8.48 -22.26
CA ILE A 2 -1.54 7.16 -21.64
C ILE A 2 -2.12 6.19 -22.67
N ALA A 3 -1.25 5.38 -23.26
CA ALA A 3 -1.63 4.36 -24.23
C ALA A 3 -2.71 3.47 -23.62
N ALA A 4 -3.75 3.19 -24.42
CA ALA A 4 -4.81 2.22 -24.17
C ALA A 4 -4.45 1.25 -23.05
N GLU A 5 -5.03 1.51 -21.87
CA GLU A 5 -4.83 0.71 -20.68
C GLU A 5 -4.95 -0.74 -21.07
N ASN A 6 -3.94 -1.55 -20.72
CA ASN A 6 -3.95 -2.98 -20.97
C ASN A 6 -5.24 -3.55 -20.36
N THR A 7 -6.25 -3.79 -21.20
CA THR A 7 -7.61 -4.13 -20.78
C THR A 7 -7.63 -5.41 -19.97
N ALA A 8 -6.73 -6.35 -20.28
CA ALA A 8 -6.54 -7.57 -19.51
C ALA A 8 -5.97 -7.29 -18.11
N TRP A 9 -5.06 -6.33 -17.95
CA TRP A 9 -4.57 -5.93 -16.62
C TRP A 9 -5.66 -5.24 -15.80
N LEU A 10 -6.41 -4.32 -16.40
CA LEU A 10 -7.53 -3.67 -15.72
C LEU A 10 -8.61 -4.66 -15.30
N ALA A 11 -8.95 -5.62 -16.17
CA ALA A 11 -9.89 -6.69 -15.83
C ALA A 11 -9.41 -7.51 -14.64
N LYS A 12 -8.10 -7.85 -14.59
CA LYS A 12 -7.50 -8.54 -13.44
C LYS A 12 -7.55 -7.70 -12.16
N LEU A 13 -7.24 -6.41 -12.24
CA LEU A 13 -7.33 -5.52 -11.08
C LEU A 13 -8.77 -5.40 -10.58
N ARG A 14 -9.74 -5.21 -11.49
CA ARG A 14 -11.17 -5.15 -11.17
C ARG A 14 -11.62 -6.42 -10.46
N TYR A 15 -11.28 -7.58 -11.04
CA TYR A 15 -11.58 -8.87 -10.44
C TYR A 15 -11.00 -8.99 -9.02
N ARG A 16 -9.72 -8.64 -8.80
CA ARG A 16 -9.11 -8.70 -7.47
C ARG A 16 -9.79 -7.79 -6.45
N LEU A 17 -10.19 -6.59 -6.85
CA LEU A 17 -10.89 -5.65 -5.96
C LEU A 17 -12.33 -6.09 -5.66
N GLU A 18 -13.01 -6.70 -6.64
CA GLU A 18 -14.35 -7.28 -6.46
C GLU A 18 -14.31 -8.53 -5.58
N ASP A 19 -13.34 -9.42 -5.80
CA ASP A 19 -13.11 -10.62 -4.98
C ASP A 19 -12.76 -10.23 -3.53
N PHE A 20 -11.86 -9.26 -3.35
CA PHE A 20 -11.56 -8.67 -2.04
C PHE A 20 -12.83 -8.10 -1.39
N ARG A 21 -13.64 -7.32 -2.13
CA ARG A 21 -14.88 -6.74 -1.60
C ARG A 21 -15.90 -7.82 -1.19
N ALA A 22 -16.03 -8.89 -1.97
CA ALA A 22 -16.98 -9.96 -1.70
C ALA A 22 -16.62 -10.78 -0.46
N THR A 23 -15.33 -10.85 -0.14
CA THR A 23 -14.78 -11.63 0.98
C THR A 23 -14.48 -10.78 2.22
N ALA A 24 -14.34 -9.46 2.07
CA ALA A 24 -14.03 -8.55 3.16
C ALA A 24 -15.23 -8.37 4.10
N VAL A 25 -15.20 -9.10 5.22
CA VAL A 25 -16.19 -8.97 6.29
C VAL A 25 -16.11 -7.56 6.89
N PHE A 26 -17.22 -6.80 6.80
CA PHE A 26 -17.38 -5.44 7.32
C PHE A 26 -16.61 -4.30 6.63
N GLY A 27 -16.05 -4.52 5.44
CA GLY A 27 -15.42 -3.44 4.68
C GLY A 27 -16.42 -2.39 4.21
N LYS A 28 -16.56 -1.28 4.96
CA LYS A 28 -17.22 -0.07 4.47
C LYS A 28 -16.22 0.74 3.63
N GLY A 29 -16.68 1.32 2.53
CA GLY A 29 -15.85 2.14 1.63
C GLY A 29 -15.57 1.52 0.27
N GLN A 30 -14.80 2.26 -0.52
CA GLN A 30 -14.41 1.84 -1.86
C GLN A 30 -13.19 0.91 -1.77
N PRO A 31 -13.24 -0.31 -2.34
CA PRO A 31 -12.07 -1.17 -2.39
C PRO A 31 -11.00 -0.52 -3.27
N CYS A 32 -9.78 -0.47 -2.76
CA CYS A 32 -8.64 0.12 -3.45
C CYS A 32 -7.39 -0.74 -3.30
N SER A 33 -6.43 -0.45 -4.16
CA SER A 33 -5.12 -1.07 -4.21
C SER A 33 -4.05 -0.04 -3.92
N LEU A 34 -3.27 -0.27 -2.86
CA LEU A 34 -2.06 0.45 -2.54
C LEU A 34 -0.86 -0.35 -3.03
N LYS A 35 -0.20 0.15 -4.07
CA LYS A 35 0.90 -0.54 -4.72
C LYS A 35 2.21 0.17 -4.45
N ILE A 36 3.18 -0.59 -3.97
CA ILE A 36 4.55 -0.12 -3.89
C ILE A 36 5.27 -0.68 -5.11
N ARG A 37 5.74 0.21 -5.99
CA ARG A 37 6.35 -0.14 -7.29
C ARG A 37 7.72 0.50 -7.40
N PRO A 38 8.80 -0.24 -7.71
CA PRO A 38 10.05 0.38 -8.09
C PRO A 38 9.91 1.03 -9.47
N GLN A 39 10.46 2.24 -9.64
CA GLN A 39 10.44 2.95 -10.93
C GLN A 39 11.20 2.19 -12.02
N THR A 40 12.19 1.38 -11.63
CA THR A 40 12.98 0.51 -12.50
C THR A 40 13.36 -0.79 -11.77
N GLY A 41 13.63 -1.86 -12.51
CA GLY A 41 14.07 -3.14 -11.92
C GLY A 41 12.92 -4.00 -11.40
N TRP A 42 13.27 -4.96 -10.54
CA TRP A 42 12.35 -6.00 -10.04
C TRP A 42 12.25 -5.98 -8.53
N PHE A 43 11.07 -6.29 -7.99
CA PHE A 43 10.80 -6.44 -6.55
C PHE A 43 10.39 -7.89 -6.23
N SER A 44 10.57 -8.82 -7.18
CA SER A 44 10.16 -10.21 -6.97
C SER A 44 11.01 -10.86 -5.89
N ARG A 45 10.45 -11.89 -5.24
CA ARG A 45 11.15 -12.71 -4.24
C ARG A 45 12.48 -13.29 -4.69
N ALA A 46 12.62 -13.60 -5.98
CA ALA A 46 13.89 -14.07 -6.53
C ALA A 46 14.96 -12.97 -6.57
N ASN A 47 14.57 -11.71 -6.77
CA ASN A 47 15.48 -10.59 -6.90
C ASN A 47 15.73 -9.88 -5.57
N THR A 48 14.74 -9.80 -4.68
CA THR A 48 14.84 -9.09 -3.40
C THR A 48 14.49 -10.00 -2.21
N PRO A 49 15.23 -11.10 -2.00
CA PRO A 49 14.91 -12.10 -0.99
C PRO A 49 14.93 -11.54 0.44
N HIS A 50 15.84 -10.62 0.76
CA HIS A 50 15.94 -10.05 2.11
C HIS A 50 14.76 -9.13 2.43
N THR A 51 14.36 -8.32 1.45
CA THR A 51 13.16 -7.46 1.52
C THR A 51 11.91 -8.30 1.74
N GLN A 52 11.73 -9.36 0.95
CA GLN A 52 10.55 -10.23 1.08
C GLN A 52 10.53 -10.98 2.41
N ALA A 53 11.67 -11.45 2.91
CA ALA A 53 11.75 -12.06 4.23
C ALA A 53 11.32 -11.09 5.35
N GLY A 54 11.69 -9.81 5.26
CA GLY A 54 11.27 -8.76 6.20
C GLY A 54 9.76 -8.51 6.15
N ILE A 55 9.18 -8.44 4.94
CA ILE A 55 7.74 -8.27 4.76
C ILE A 55 6.98 -9.48 5.32
N ASP A 56 7.41 -10.70 5.01
CA ASP A 56 6.76 -11.93 5.47
C ASP A 56 6.80 -12.05 7.01
N ALA A 57 7.91 -11.68 7.63
CA ALA A 57 8.07 -11.75 9.08
C ALA A 57 7.17 -10.74 9.80
N GLY A 58 7.06 -9.51 9.28
CA GLY A 58 6.33 -8.43 9.93
C GLY A 58 4.85 -8.31 9.57
N SER A 59 4.40 -8.88 8.46
CA SER A 59 3.02 -8.70 7.97
C SER A 59 2.00 -9.64 8.61
N ARG A 60 2.39 -10.82 9.12
CA ARG A 60 1.45 -11.86 9.59
C ARG A 60 0.40 -11.38 10.60
N GLY A 61 0.77 -10.50 11.52
CA GLY A 61 -0.15 -9.94 12.53
C GLY A 61 -0.97 -8.75 12.06
N LEU A 62 -0.70 -8.23 10.85
CA LEU A 62 -1.35 -7.05 10.27
C LEU A 62 -2.43 -7.41 9.24
N LEU A 63 -2.35 -8.61 8.65
CA LEU A 63 -3.33 -9.08 7.68
C LEU A 63 -4.64 -9.46 8.38
N SER A 64 -5.75 -9.14 7.74
CA SER A 64 -7.09 -9.39 8.28
C SER A 64 -8.08 -9.64 7.16
N SER A 65 -9.35 -9.91 7.49
CA SER A 65 -10.42 -9.95 6.49
C SER A 65 -10.59 -8.63 5.74
N THR A 66 -10.03 -7.52 6.22
CA THR A 66 -10.17 -6.17 5.62
C THR A 66 -8.87 -5.58 5.08
N VAL A 67 -7.75 -6.32 5.20
CA VAL A 67 -6.43 -5.94 4.67
C VAL A 67 -5.75 -7.17 4.10
N TRP A 68 -5.59 -7.20 2.78
CA TRP A 68 -4.87 -8.28 2.10
C TRP A 68 -3.54 -7.77 1.56
N LEU A 69 -2.53 -8.64 1.54
CA LEU A 69 -1.23 -8.37 0.94
C LEU A 69 -0.99 -9.37 -0.20
N GLY A 70 -0.86 -8.84 -1.41
CA GLY A 70 -0.48 -9.58 -2.60
C GLY A 70 0.98 -9.34 -2.96
N ASP A 71 1.68 -10.42 -3.29
CA ASP A 71 3.03 -10.39 -3.86
C ASP A 71 2.93 -10.31 -5.40
N HIS A 72 3.71 -9.41 -6.01
CA HIS A 72 3.83 -9.29 -7.46
C HIS A 72 5.28 -8.99 -7.81
N ASP A 73 5.72 -9.40 -8.99
CA ASP A 73 7.11 -9.15 -9.45
C ASP A 73 7.48 -7.67 -9.50
N THR A 74 6.47 -6.80 -9.62
CA THR A 74 6.58 -5.34 -9.64
C THR A 74 6.37 -4.69 -8.28
N GLY A 75 6.34 -5.49 -7.19
CA GLY A 75 6.26 -5.03 -5.81
C GLY A 75 4.97 -5.41 -5.08
N PRO A 76 4.91 -5.21 -3.77
CA PRO A 76 3.77 -5.62 -2.96
C PRO A 76 2.54 -4.75 -3.22
N GLU A 77 1.36 -5.35 -3.09
CA GLU A 77 0.06 -4.74 -3.29
C GLU A 77 -0.80 -4.96 -2.04
N ILE A 78 -1.23 -3.90 -1.39
CA ILE A 78 -2.18 -3.97 -0.28
C ILE A 78 -3.58 -3.71 -0.83
N LEU A 79 -4.53 -4.61 -0.58
CA LEU A 79 -5.95 -4.38 -0.86
C LEU A 79 -6.65 -4.02 0.46
N CYS A 80 -7.40 -2.91 0.44
CA CYS A 80 -8.14 -2.42 1.59
C CYS A 80 -9.35 -1.58 1.14
N CYS A 81 -10.33 -1.39 2.03
CA CYS A 81 -11.42 -0.44 1.81
C CYS A 81 -11.11 0.88 2.50
N LEU A 82 -10.86 1.95 1.74
CA LEU A 82 -10.71 3.29 2.32
C LEU A 82 -12.09 3.97 2.30
N ASP A 83 -12.51 4.48 3.46
CA ASP A 83 -13.72 5.30 3.67
C ASP A 83 -13.36 6.41 4.65
N ASP A 84 -14.07 7.52 4.61
CA ASP A 84 -13.86 8.70 5.46
C ASP A 84 -14.49 8.57 6.85
N GLY A 85 -15.26 7.51 7.11
CA GLY A 85 -15.94 7.25 8.37
C GLY A 85 -15.01 7.08 9.59
N PRO A 86 -15.44 7.52 10.80
CA PRO A 86 -14.66 7.44 12.04
C PRO A 86 -14.40 6.00 12.52
N ASP A 87 -15.21 5.02 12.11
CA ASP A 87 -15.11 3.61 12.51
C ASP A 87 -13.91 2.88 11.89
N GLN A 88 -13.18 3.53 10.97
CA GLN A 88 -12.07 2.95 10.19
C GLN A 88 -10.70 3.05 10.89
N CYS A 89 -10.65 3.50 12.15
CA CYS A 89 -9.38 3.82 12.83
C CYS A 89 -8.37 2.67 12.85
N THR A 90 -8.84 1.46 13.17
CA THR A 90 -8.00 0.25 13.22
C THR A 90 -7.49 -0.13 11.83
N LEU A 91 -8.35 -0.08 10.82
CA LEU A 91 -7.98 -0.39 9.43
C LEU A 91 -6.91 0.56 8.92
N ARG A 92 -7.12 1.86 9.09
CA ARG A 92 -6.15 2.90 8.67
C ARG A 92 -4.81 2.72 9.36
N THR A 93 -4.83 2.34 10.65
CA THR A 93 -3.60 2.05 11.42
C THR A 93 -2.88 0.81 10.91
N GLN A 94 -3.62 -0.26 10.57
CA GLN A 94 -3.06 -1.48 9.99
C GLN A 94 -2.42 -1.21 8.62
N VAL A 95 -3.13 -0.51 7.74
CA VAL A 95 -2.63 -0.11 6.42
C VAL A 95 -1.37 0.75 6.56
N MET A 96 -1.38 1.74 7.44
CA MET A 96 -0.20 2.58 7.70
C MET A 96 0.99 1.76 8.21
N THR A 97 0.76 0.87 9.17
CA THR A 97 1.81 -0.02 9.71
C THR A 97 2.39 -0.91 8.61
N LEU A 98 1.54 -1.47 7.74
CA LEU A 98 1.97 -2.35 6.67
C LEU A 98 2.77 -1.59 5.60
N LEU A 99 2.37 -0.36 5.25
CA LEU A 99 3.14 0.49 4.34
C LEU A 99 4.53 0.80 4.91
N LEU A 100 4.61 1.24 6.16
CA LEU A 100 5.87 1.54 6.83
C LEU A 100 6.77 0.30 6.91
N LEU A 101 6.18 -0.86 7.23
CA LEU A 101 6.87 -2.15 7.24
C LEU A 101 7.52 -2.45 5.89
N ILE A 102 6.78 -2.31 4.79
CA ILE A 102 7.29 -2.63 3.46
C ILE A 102 8.44 -1.70 3.07
N PHE A 103 8.30 -0.39 3.32
CA PHE A 103 9.38 0.55 3.02
C PHE A 103 10.63 0.29 3.86
N ASP A 104 10.47 -0.06 5.14
CA ASP A 104 11.61 -0.42 5.98
C ASP A 104 12.26 -1.75 5.58
N ALA A 105 11.45 -2.73 5.18
CA ALA A 105 11.95 -3.99 4.66
C ALA A 105 12.75 -3.79 3.36
N ALA A 106 12.29 -2.90 2.46
CA ALA A 106 13.03 -2.56 1.23
C ALA A 106 14.38 -1.88 1.54
N ARG A 107 14.40 -0.96 2.51
CA ARG A 107 15.61 -0.29 2.98
C ARG A 107 16.59 -1.31 3.59
N THR A 108 16.10 -2.16 4.48
CA THR A 108 16.89 -3.18 5.16
C THR A 108 17.42 -4.23 4.18
N GLY A 109 16.58 -4.71 3.27
CA GLY A 109 16.96 -5.67 2.24
C GLY A 109 18.08 -5.13 1.34
N ARG A 110 18.02 -3.86 0.95
CA ARG A 110 19.12 -3.22 0.22
C ARG A 110 20.42 -3.20 1.01
N SER A 111 20.37 -2.87 2.31
CA SER A 111 21.57 -2.92 3.16
C SER A 111 22.16 -4.32 3.33
N GLN A 112 21.38 -5.35 3.00
CA GLN A 112 21.77 -6.77 2.99
C GLN A 112 22.15 -7.29 1.59
N GLY A 113 22.11 -6.44 0.55
CA GLY A 113 22.55 -6.77 -0.80
C GLY A 113 21.44 -6.97 -1.83
N ASP A 114 20.16 -6.74 -1.49
CA ASP A 114 19.11 -6.73 -2.51
C ASP A 114 19.36 -5.59 -3.53
N PRO A 115 19.26 -5.86 -4.85
CA PRO A 115 19.57 -4.91 -5.94
C PRO A 115 18.45 -3.88 -6.18
N LEU A 116 17.66 -3.56 -5.15
CA LEU A 116 16.51 -2.67 -5.24
C LEU A 116 16.97 -1.21 -5.14
N ASP A 117 17.74 -0.72 -6.12
CA ASP A 117 18.33 0.63 -6.12
C ASP A 117 17.45 1.72 -6.73
N ALA A 118 16.24 1.36 -7.14
CA ALA A 118 15.27 2.30 -7.69
C ALA A 118 14.54 3.10 -6.59
N ARG A 119 13.95 4.23 -7.01
CA ARG A 119 12.89 4.91 -6.24
C ARG A 119 11.67 4.02 -6.16
N LEU A 120 10.94 4.12 -5.07
CA LEU A 120 9.69 3.41 -4.85
C LEU A 120 8.52 4.38 -4.89
N ASP A 121 7.58 4.15 -5.80
CA ASP A 121 6.30 4.86 -5.83
C ASP A 121 5.27 4.08 -5.03
N LEU A 122 4.56 4.77 -4.12
CA LEU A 122 3.30 4.32 -3.55
C LEU A 122 2.17 4.86 -4.41
N LEU A 123 1.44 3.97 -5.07
CA LEU A 123 0.32 4.29 -5.93
C LEU A 123 -0.98 3.86 -5.24
N LEU A 124 -1.96 4.75 -5.24
CA LEU A 124 -3.34 4.42 -4.93
C LEU A 124 -4.09 4.19 -6.24
N ARG A 125 -4.74 3.03 -6.36
CA ARG A 125 -5.42 2.60 -7.57
C ARG A 125 -6.79 2.04 -7.23
N GLY A 126 -7.75 2.24 -8.11
CA GLY A 126 -9.09 1.72 -7.91
C GLY A 126 -10.02 2.08 -9.04
N PHE A 127 -11.32 1.96 -8.76
CA PHE A 127 -12.37 2.40 -9.64
C PHE A 127 -13.25 3.39 -8.89
N ASP A 128 -13.70 4.45 -9.55
CA ASP A 128 -14.66 5.39 -8.97
C ASP A 128 -16.08 4.78 -8.92
N THR A 129 -17.05 5.55 -8.43
CA THR A 129 -18.47 5.13 -8.36
C THR A 129 -19.11 4.93 -9.74
N HIS A 130 -18.51 5.47 -10.81
CA HIS A 130 -18.92 5.28 -12.20
C HIS A 130 -18.19 4.11 -12.87
N GLY A 131 -17.28 3.44 -12.15
CA GLY A 131 -16.49 2.33 -12.65
C GLY A 131 -15.29 2.74 -13.49
N ASN A 132 -14.93 4.03 -13.56
CA ASN A 132 -13.72 4.50 -14.23
C ASN A 132 -12.50 4.20 -13.38
N TYR A 133 -11.42 3.74 -14.01
CA TYR A 133 -10.16 3.52 -13.33
C TYR A 133 -9.51 4.83 -12.92
N PHE A 134 -8.84 4.83 -11.77
CA PHE A 134 -7.93 5.90 -11.37
C PHE A 134 -6.62 5.32 -10.82
N GLU A 135 -5.55 6.09 -10.99
CA GLU A 135 -4.25 5.87 -10.36
C GLU A 135 -3.67 7.22 -9.94
N GLN A 136 -3.21 7.29 -8.70
CA GLN A 136 -2.59 8.48 -8.13
C GLN A 136 -1.32 8.08 -7.40
N THR A 137 -0.24 8.80 -7.63
CA THR A 137 0.97 8.66 -6.82
C THR A 137 0.73 9.35 -5.48
N VAL A 138 0.72 8.56 -4.41
CA VAL A 138 0.64 9.06 -3.03
C VAL A 138 1.99 9.62 -2.62
N LEU A 139 3.06 8.84 -2.85
CA LEU A 139 4.39 9.17 -2.38
C LEU A 139 5.45 8.56 -3.29
N THR A 140 6.55 9.28 -3.51
CA THR A 140 7.79 8.71 -4.04
C THR A 140 8.85 8.72 -2.94
N ALA A 141 9.38 7.53 -2.63
CA ALA A 141 10.48 7.35 -1.70
C ALA A 141 11.78 7.22 -2.48
N GLU A 142 12.76 8.06 -2.13
CA GLU A 142 14.09 8.01 -2.73
C GLU A 142 14.79 6.71 -2.38
N ALA A 143 15.60 6.22 -3.33
CA ALA A 143 16.39 5.04 -3.15
C ALA A 143 17.37 5.24 -1.97
N GLY A 144 17.25 4.42 -0.93
CA GLY A 144 18.18 4.45 0.20
C GLY A 144 17.95 5.63 1.14
N ALA A 145 16.79 6.30 0.99
CA ALA A 145 16.30 7.25 1.97
C ALA A 145 16.20 6.62 3.37
N PRO A 146 16.24 7.44 4.44
CA PRO A 146 15.88 6.98 5.78
C PRO A 146 14.45 6.39 5.80
N ALA A 147 14.14 5.69 6.88
CA ALA A 147 12.79 5.17 7.12
C ALA A 147 11.74 6.26 6.89
N ILE A 148 10.62 5.90 6.25
CA ILE A 148 9.56 6.85 5.96
C ILE A 148 8.95 7.33 7.28
N ASP A 149 8.93 8.64 7.47
CA ASP A 149 8.22 9.29 8.56
C ASP A 149 6.70 9.04 8.40
N PRO A 150 6.02 8.43 9.39
CA PRO A 150 4.57 8.27 9.33
C PRO A 150 3.81 9.58 9.08
N ASP A 151 4.27 10.74 9.59
CA ASP A 151 3.63 12.04 9.33
C ASP A 151 3.72 12.45 7.86
N ARG A 152 4.82 12.11 7.18
CA ARG A 152 4.97 12.33 5.74
C ARG A 152 3.95 11.51 4.96
N LEU A 153 3.72 10.26 5.36
CA LEU A 153 2.75 9.39 4.72
C LEU A 153 1.31 9.85 4.99
N LEU A 154 0.99 10.25 6.22
CA LEU A 154 -0.31 10.85 6.56
C LEU A 154 -0.60 12.10 5.73
N THR A 155 0.39 13.01 5.62
CA THR A 155 0.27 14.24 4.83
C THR A 155 0.02 13.94 3.36
N ALA A 156 0.71 12.94 2.81
CA ALA A 156 0.54 12.51 1.43
C ALA A 156 -0.88 11.98 1.15
N PHE A 157 -1.43 11.16 2.05
CA PHE A 157 -2.82 10.70 1.92
C PHE A 157 -3.84 11.82 2.11
N ALA A 158 -3.62 12.71 3.08
CA ALA A 158 -4.49 13.86 3.31
C ALA A 158 -4.55 14.80 2.10
N ALA A 159 -3.44 14.97 1.37
CA ALA A 159 -3.40 15.74 0.13
C ALA A 159 -4.26 15.14 -1.00
N LEU A 160 -4.56 13.84 -0.93
CA LEU A 160 -5.49 13.16 -1.85
C LEU A 160 -6.93 13.13 -1.30
N GLY A 161 -7.19 13.83 -0.19
CA GLY A 161 -8.48 13.81 0.49
C GLY A 161 -8.75 12.53 1.28
N ILE A 162 -7.73 11.72 1.56
CA ILE A 162 -7.88 10.42 2.24
C ILE A 162 -7.39 10.55 3.68
N GLY A 163 -8.32 10.38 4.63
CA GLY A 163 -7.94 10.35 6.05
C GLY A 163 -7.27 9.04 6.44
N LEU A 164 -5.99 9.05 6.81
CA LEU A 164 -5.34 7.94 7.54
C LEU A 164 -5.05 8.34 9.00
N LYS A 165 -4.77 7.36 9.88
CA LYS A 165 -4.38 7.61 11.28
C LYS A 165 -3.04 6.95 11.60
N GLN A 166 -2.24 7.63 12.40
CA GLN A 166 -0.94 7.13 12.86
C GLN A 166 -1.10 5.94 13.82
N PRO A 167 -0.26 4.90 13.73
CA PRO A 167 -0.20 3.87 14.77
C PRO A 167 0.28 4.46 16.10
N GLY A 168 -0.52 4.33 17.15
CA GLY A 168 -0.06 4.52 18.53
C GLY A 168 -0.03 5.95 19.10
N ARG A 169 -0.50 6.98 18.39
CA ARG A 169 -0.74 8.28 19.05
C ARG A 169 -2.10 8.24 19.73
N ALA A 170 -2.12 7.77 20.98
CA ALA A 170 -3.24 8.05 21.87
C ALA A 170 -3.43 9.58 21.84
N THR A 171 -4.59 10.04 21.38
CA THR A 171 -5.03 11.41 21.60
C THR A 171 -4.92 11.67 23.09
N ALA A 172 -3.91 12.43 23.51
CA ALA A 172 -3.98 13.14 24.77
C ALA A 172 -5.22 14.03 24.64
N LEU A 173 -6.32 13.57 25.21
CA LEU A 173 -7.46 14.40 25.53
C LEU A 173 -6.93 15.46 26.50
N HIS A 174 -6.62 16.64 25.97
CA HIS A 174 -6.40 17.82 26.79
C HIS A 174 -7.75 18.41 27.14
N GLY A 175 -8.02 18.42 28.45
CA GLY A 175 -8.70 19.49 29.17
C GLY A 175 -10.21 19.53 29.05
#